data_AF-A0A521FM01-F1
#
_entry.id   AF-A0A521FM01-F1
#
_cell.length_a   1.000
_cell.length_b   1.000
_cell.length_c   1.000
_cell.angle_alpha   90.00
_cell.angle_beta   90.00
_cell.angle_gamma   90.00
#
_symmetry.space_group_name_H-M   'P 1'
#
loop_
_entity.id
_entity.type
_entity.pdbx_description
1 polymer ?
#
loop_
_entity_poly.entity_id
_entity_poly.type
_entity_poly.pdbx_seq_one_letter_code
_entity_poly.pdbx_strand_id
1 'polypeptide(L)'
;MLDTTRNLVAQQMRQVWIDAKLCIGDGTINRSDLVVAFGISIQQASHDLTAYRTANPKAVEYDLSAKCYRRTKRGKPAYPQHLRLSVTNAVRALRIFNEMEESV
;
A
#
# COMPACT_ATOMS: atom_id res chain seq x y z
N MET A 1 -14.50 11.72 -17.19
CA MET A 1 -13.20 12.44 -17.09
C MET A 1 -12.78 12.61 -15.62
N LEU A 2 -13.59 13.23 -14.75
CA LEU A 2 -13.27 13.40 -13.31
C LEU A 2 -13.07 12.08 -12.53
N ASP A 3 -13.89 11.06 -12.83
CA ASP A 3 -13.83 9.76 -12.13
C ASP A 3 -12.54 8.98 -12.44
N THR A 4 -12.10 9.02 -13.70
CA THR A 4 -10.80 8.45 -14.13
C THR A 4 -9.63 9.12 -13.40
N THR A 5 -9.63 10.44 -13.28
CA THR A 5 -8.59 11.18 -12.57
C THR A 5 -8.58 10.85 -11.08
N ARG A 6 -9.75 10.76 -10.43
CA ARG A 6 -9.84 10.34 -9.02
C ARG A 6 -9.30 8.93 -8.83
N ASN A 7 -9.62 8.01 -9.74
CA ASN A 7 -9.15 6.63 -9.69
C ASN A 7 -7.62 6.56 -9.83
N LEU A 8 -7.02 7.32 -10.75
CA LEU A 8 -5.57 7.41 -10.92
C LEU A 8 -4.86 7.92 -9.66
N VAL A 9 -5.37 8.99 -9.04
CA VAL A 9 -4.80 9.52 -7.79
C VAL A 9 -4.90 8.49 -6.67
N ALA A 10 -6.06 7.85 -6.52
CA ALA A 10 -6.26 6.82 -5.50
C ALA A 10 -5.31 5.63 -5.71
N GLN A 11 -5.14 5.18 -6.95
CA GLN A 11 -4.19 4.11 -7.29
C GLN A 11 -2.76 4.52 -6.95
N GLN A 12 -2.34 5.74 -7.30
CA GLN A 12 -0.99 6.22 -7.01
C GLN A 12 -0.72 6.35 -5.51
N MET A 13 -1.70 6.80 -4.72
CA MET A 13 -1.60 6.79 -3.25
C MET A 13 -1.37 5.37 -2.72
N ARG A 14 -2.09 4.37 -3.24
CA ARG A 14 -1.90 2.96 -2.85
C ARG A 14 -0.51 2.45 -3.23
N GLN A 15 0.02 2.82 -4.40
CA GLN A 15 1.40 2.47 -4.79
C GLN A 15 2.45 3.05 -3.83
N VAL A 16 2.31 4.33 -3.45
CA VAL A 16 3.20 4.99 -2.48
C VAL A 16 3.08 4.35 -1.10
N TRP A 17 1.87 3.97 -0.69
CA TRP A 17 1.64 3.34 0.60
C TRP A 17 2.19 1.90 0.69
N ILE A 18 2.08 1.11 -0.39
CA ILE A 18 2.72 -0.21 -0.49
C ILE A 18 4.23 -0.06 -0.25
N ASP A 19 4.87 0.89 -0.92
CA ASP A 19 6.31 1.17 -0.74
C ASP A 19 6.65 1.58 0.69
N ALA A 20 5.80 2.42 1.31
CA ALA A 20 5.97 2.83 2.70
C ALA A 20 5.87 1.65 3.68
N LYS A 21 4.89 0.78 3.51
CA LYS A 21 4.71 -0.43 4.34
C LYS A 21 5.87 -1.41 4.23
N LEU A 22 6.42 -1.59 3.03
CA LEU A 22 7.61 -2.43 2.82
C LEU A 22 8.88 -1.86 3.50
N CYS A 23 8.89 -0.58 3.85
CA CYS A 23 10.04 0.08 4.49
C CYS A 23 10.03 0.02 6.02
N ILE A 24 8.98 -0.49 6.65
CA ILE A 24 8.82 -0.52 8.11
C ILE A 24 8.67 -1.95 8.62
N GLY A 25 9.01 -2.18 9.90
CA GLY A 25 8.91 -3.50 10.53
C GLY A 25 9.64 -4.59 9.74
N ASP A 26 8.99 -5.74 9.59
CA ASP A 26 9.53 -6.90 8.85
C ASP A 26 9.52 -6.73 7.32
N GLY A 27 9.03 -5.59 6.81
CA GLY A 27 9.00 -5.28 5.39
C GLY A 27 8.09 -6.22 4.59
N THR A 28 6.95 -6.59 5.16
CA THR A 28 5.94 -7.45 4.53
C THR A 28 4.62 -6.71 4.32
N ILE A 29 3.89 -7.12 3.29
CA ILE A 29 2.54 -6.61 2.97
C ILE A 29 1.73 -7.68 2.25
N ASN A 30 0.43 -7.73 2.50
CA ASN A 30 -0.51 -8.60 1.80
C ASN A 30 -1.76 -7.82 1.36
N ARG A 31 -2.67 -8.50 0.65
CA ARG A 31 -3.90 -7.88 0.13
C ARG A 31 -4.84 -7.38 1.23
N SER A 32 -4.91 -8.06 2.38
CA SER A 32 -5.75 -7.62 3.51
C SER A 32 -5.26 -6.30 4.12
N ASP A 33 -3.95 -6.03 4.10
CA ASP A 33 -3.44 -4.73 4.55
C ASP A 33 -4.03 -3.58 3.74
N LEU A 34 -4.14 -3.73 2.42
CA LEU A 34 -4.72 -2.71 1.54
C LEU A 34 -6.23 -2.60 1.72
N VAL A 35 -6.93 -3.73 1.89
CA VAL A 35 -8.38 -3.74 2.14
C VAL A 35 -8.70 -2.96 3.41
N VAL A 36 -7.97 -3.24 4.50
CA VAL A 36 -8.15 -2.53 5.78
C VAL A 36 -7.75 -1.05 5.67
N ALA A 37 -6.67 -0.74 4.95
CA ALA A 37 -6.18 0.63 4.85
C ALA A 37 -7.02 1.54 3.94
N PHE A 38 -7.61 1.00 2.87
CA PHE A 38 -8.26 1.79 1.81
C PHE A 38 -9.73 1.43 1.56
N GLY A 39 -10.28 0.41 2.21
CA GLY A 39 -11.67 -0.02 2.00
C GLY A 39 -11.94 -0.55 0.58
N ILE A 40 -10.92 -1.04 -0.12
CA ILE A 40 -11.04 -1.54 -1.49
C ILE A 40 -11.35 -3.05 -1.53
N SER A 41 -11.82 -3.53 -2.68
CA SER A 41 -12.02 -4.97 -2.88
C SER A 41 -10.70 -5.74 -2.85
N ILE A 42 -10.79 -7.03 -2.50
CA ILE A 42 -9.65 -7.96 -2.54
C ILE A 42 -9.03 -8.02 -3.93
N GLN A 43 -9.86 -8.01 -4.99
CA GLN A 43 -9.40 -8.05 -6.38
C GLN A 43 -8.58 -6.81 -6.73
N GLN A 44 -9.04 -5.62 -6.32
CA GLN A 44 -8.30 -4.38 -6.53
C GLN A 44 -6.99 -4.37 -5.75
N ALA A 45 -6.99 -4.83 -4.50
CA ALA A 45 -5.78 -4.94 -3.69
C ALA A 45 -4.73 -5.89 -4.33
N SER A 46 -5.16 -7.04 -4.85
CA SER A 46 -4.30 -7.97 -5.59
C SER A 46 -3.74 -7.33 -6.87
N HIS A 47 -4.57 -6.58 -7.59
CA HIS A 47 -4.13 -5.85 -8.79
C HIS A 47 -3.08 -4.80 -8.45
N ASP A 48 -3.26 -4.03 -7.37
CA ASP A 48 -2.32 -2.99 -6.94
C ASP A 48 -0.98 -3.56 -6.49
N LEU A 49 -0.97 -4.67 -5.76
CA LEU A 49 0.27 -5.37 -5.37
C LEU A 49 1.01 -5.94 -6.58
N THR A 50 0.26 -6.50 -7.54
CA THR A 50 0.85 -7.00 -8.79
C THR A 50 1.45 -5.85 -9.60
N ALA A 51 0.74 -4.74 -9.73
CA ALA A 51 1.23 -3.54 -10.43
C ALA A 51 2.49 -2.99 -9.76
N TYR A 52 2.52 -2.91 -8.43
CA TYR A 52 3.69 -2.44 -7.68
C TYR A 52 4.91 -3.33 -7.94
N ARG A 53 4.76 -4.66 -7.87
CA ARG A 53 5.84 -5.60 -8.16
C ARG A 53 6.33 -5.47 -9.61
N THR A 54 5.43 -5.37 -10.57
CA THR A 54 5.78 -5.24 -12.00
C THR A 54 6.56 -3.96 -12.27
N ALA A 55 6.17 -2.83 -11.66
CA ALA A 55 6.88 -1.57 -11.79
C ALA A 55 8.23 -1.57 -11.03
N ASN A 56 8.31 -2.31 -9.91
CA ASN A 56 9.46 -2.32 -9.02
C ASN A 56 10.00 -3.74 -8.77
N PRO A 57 10.44 -4.47 -9.80
CA PRO A 57 10.74 -5.91 -9.70
C PRO A 57 11.93 -6.23 -8.79
N LYS A 58 12.77 -5.24 -8.47
CA LYS A 58 13.89 -5.38 -7.54
C LYS A 58 13.54 -4.99 -6.10
N ALA A 59 12.41 -4.33 -5.87
CA ALA A 59 12.02 -3.84 -4.55
C ALA A 59 11.39 -4.94 -3.69
N VAL A 60 10.66 -5.87 -4.31
CA VAL A 60 9.80 -6.81 -3.61
C VAL A 60 9.79 -8.19 -4.27
N GLU A 61 9.69 -9.23 -3.46
CA GLU A 61 9.49 -10.63 -3.88
C GLU A 61 8.20 -11.18 -3.26
N TYR A 62 7.62 -12.20 -3.88
CA TYR A 62 6.42 -12.85 -3.35
C TYR A 62 6.82 -14.12 -2.59
N ASP A 63 6.51 -14.15 -1.30
CA ASP A 63 6.70 -15.31 -0.41
C ASP A 63 5.45 -16.19 -0.49
N LEU A 64 5.57 -17.31 -1.21
CA LEU A 64 4.48 -18.27 -1.42
C LEU A 64 4.00 -18.91 -0.10
N SER A 65 4.92 -19.13 0.85
CA SER A 65 4.61 -19.79 2.12
C SER A 65 3.80 -18.86 3.02
N ALA A 66 4.26 -17.62 3.17
CA ALA A 66 3.57 -16.61 3.98
C ALA A 66 2.44 -15.89 3.23
N LYS A 67 2.27 -16.15 1.92
CA LYS A 67 1.29 -15.54 1.02
C LYS A 67 1.34 -14.00 1.06
N CYS A 68 2.53 -13.44 1.17
CA CYS A 68 2.76 -12.00 1.27
C CYS A 68 3.87 -11.56 0.33
N TYR A 69 3.90 -10.26 0.08
CA TYR A 69 5.01 -9.59 -0.58
C TYR A 69 6.00 -9.15 0.48
N ARG A 70 7.29 -9.43 0.26
CA ARG A 70 8.37 -9.08 1.16
C ARG A 70 9.39 -8.22 0.44
N ARG A 71 9.90 -7.19 1.11
CA ARG A 71 10.99 -6.37 0.59
C ARG A 71 12.23 -7.24 0.37
N THR A 72 12.87 -7.10 -0.79
CA THR A 72 14.13 -7.81 -1.04
C THR A 72 15.26 -7.18 -0.22
N LYS A 73 16.29 -7.96 0.11
CA LYS A 73 17.45 -7.47 0.91
C LYS A 73 18.15 -6.25 0.31
N ARG A 74 18.11 -6.07 -1.01
CA ARG A 74 18.73 -4.94 -1.75
C ARG A 74 17.72 -3.93 -2.27
N GLY A 75 16.43 -4.14 -1.99
CA GLY A 75 15.35 -3.28 -2.47
C GLY A 75 15.48 -1.90 -1.84
N LYS A 76 15.65 -0.88 -2.67
CA LYS A 76 15.51 0.52 -2.25
C LYS A 76 14.04 0.94 -2.36
N PRO A 77 13.57 1.89 -1.54
CA PRO A 77 12.23 2.45 -1.70
C PRO A 77 12.06 3.02 -3.11
N ALA A 78 10.94 2.72 -3.75
CA ALA A 78 10.58 3.23 -5.08
C ALA A 78 10.18 4.71 -5.03
N TYR A 79 9.71 5.19 -3.88
CA TYR A 79 9.23 6.56 -3.69
C TYR A 79 10.04 7.34 -2.63
N PRO A 80 10.16 8.67 -2.81
CA PRO A 80 10.79 9.56 -1.82
C PRO A 80 10.16 9.45 -0.44
N GLN A 81 10.96 9.66 0.60
CA GLN A 81 10.53 9.52 1.99
C GLN A 81 9.35 10.43 2.36
N HIS A 82 9.36 11.69 1.91
CA HIS A 82 8.29 12.63 2.24
C HIS A 82 6.92 12.19 1.71
N LEU A 83 6.85 11.61 0.51
CA LEU A 83 5.60 11.07 -0.04
C LEU A 83 5.11 9.85 0.76
N ARG A 84 6.03 8.93 1.09
CA ARG A 84 5.71 7.76 1.91
C ARG A 84 5.15 8.16 3.28
N LEU A 85 5.79 9.12 3.95
CA LEU A 85 5.34 9.63 5.24
C LEU A 85 3.98 10.33 5.13
N SER A 86 3.80 11.17 4.12
CA SER A 86 2.54 11.88 3.88
C SER A 86 1.36 10.91 3.73
N VAL A 87 1.49 9.93 2.83
CA VAL A 87 0.41 8.94 2.60
C VAL A 87 0.20 8.05 3.83
N THR A 88 1.26 7.64 4.53
CA THR A 88 1.14 6.85 5.76
C THR A 88 0.37 7.62 6.84
N ASN A 89 0.69 8.90 7.04
CA ASN A 89 0.02 9.75 8.02
C ASN A 89 -1.45 9.99 7.65
N ALA A 90 -1.74 10.22 6.36
CA ALA A 90 -3.12 10.39 5.90
C ALA A 90 -3.97 9.13 6.13
N VAL A 91 -3.46 7.96 5.72
CA VAL A 91 -4.15 6.67 5.95
C VAL A 91 -4.35 6.42 7.45
N ARG A 92 -3.34 6.71 8.28
CA ARG A 92 -3.44 6.55 9.73
C ARG A 92 -4.48 7.49 10.35
N ALA A 93 -4.50 8.76 9.95
CA ALA A 93 -5.45 9.74 10.44
C ALA A 93 -6.90 9.36 10.10
N LEU A 94 -7.14 8.92 8.86
CA LEU A 94 -8.45 8.44 8.43
C LEU A 94 -8.91 7.21 9.20
N ARG A 95 -8.01 6.28 9.49
CA ARG A 95 -8.33 5.11 10.32
C ARG A 95 -8.71 5.50 11.75
N ILE A 96 -7.93 6.38 12.37
CA ILE A 96 -8.24 6.88 13.72
C ILE A 96 -9.61 7.56 13.72
N PHE A 97 -9.89 8.39 12.72
CA PHE A 97 -11.19 9.04 12.58
C PHE A 97 -12.34 8.02 12.46
N ASN A 98 -12.20 7.00 11.60
CA ASN A 98 -13.21 5.96 11.43
C ASN A 98 -13.42 5.13 12.71
N GLU A 99 -12.34 4.76 13.41
CA GLU A 99 -12.40 4.02 14.68
C GLU A 99 -13.11 4.83 15.78
N MET A 100 -12.98 6.16 15.77
CA MET A 100 -13.71 7.06 16.68
C MET A 100 -15.21 7.14 16.38
N GLU A 101 -15.61 7.15 15.11
CA GLU A 101 -17.02 7.19 14.68
C GLU A 101 -17.75 5.88 14.98
N GLU A 102 -17.10 4.73 14.84
CA GLU A 102 -17.69 3.41 15.16
C GLU A 102 -17.89 3.17 16.66
N SER A 103 -17.29 4.01 17.51
CA SER A 103 -17.35 3.91 18.99
C SER A 103 -18.48 4.75 19.62
N VAL A 104 -19.31 5.40 18.81
CA VAL A 104 -20.46 6.26 19.22
C VAL A 104 -21.78 5.56 18.92
#